data_AF-A0AAV8WX38-F1
#
_entry.id   AF-A0AAV8WX38-F1
#
_cell.length_a   1.000
_cell.length_b   1.000
_cell.length_c   1.000
_cell.angle_alpha   90.00
_cell.angle_beta   90.00
_cell.angle_gamma   90.00
#
_symmetry.space_group_name_H-M   'P 1'
#
loop_
_entity.id
_entity.type
_entity.pdbx_description
1 polymer ?
#
loop_
_entity_poly.entity_id
_entity_poly.type
_entity_poly.pdbx_seq_one_letter_code
_entity_poly.pdbx_strand_id
1 'polypeptide(L)'
;MYKLYLADCAEHTKICLRERFYRHIFNTHFNLSFHTPKKDHCVTCTAYEIANAETRVTLQENYDRHIAFKNRARQEKNSDKIESVKL
;
A
#
# COMPACT_ATOMS: atom_id res chain seq x y z
N MET A 1 11.25 -10.69 12.76
CA MET A 1 12.67 -10.35 12.54
C MET A 1 13.55 -10.67 13.74
N TYR A 2 13.26 -10.19 14.97
CA TYR A 2 14.08 -10.55 16.15
C TYR A 2 14.21 -12.07 16.42
N LYS A 3 13.14 -12.86 16.25
CA LYS A 3 13.20 -14.33 16.37
C LYS A 3 14.19 -14.98 15.39
N LEU A 4 14.28 -14.45 14.16
CA LEU A 4 15.22 -14.94 13.14
C LEU A 4 16.65 -14.56 13.49
N TYR A 5 16.86 -13.36 14.05
CA TYR A 5 18.15 -12.94 14.59
C TYR A 5 18.63 -13.87 15.72
N LEU A 6 17.74 -14.29 16.63
CA LEU A 6 18.09 -15.25 17.67
C LEU A 6 18.49 -16.63 17.12
N ALA A 7 17.76 -17.11 16.11
CA ALA A 7 18.08 -18.37 15.44
C ALA A 7 19.45 -18.29 14.73
N ASP A 8 19.74 -17.20 14.02
CA ASP A 8 21.01 -16.95 13.34
C ASP A 8 22.19 -16.86 14.33
N CYS A 9 22.01 -16.19 15.47
CA CYS A 9 23.03 -16.18 16.51
C CYS A 9 23.34 -17.58 17.03
N ALA A 10 22.30 -18.40 17.24
CA ALA A 10 22.43 -19.74 17.79
C ALA A 10 23.16 -20.67 16.80
N GLU A 11 22.87 -20.53 15.51
CA GLU A 11 23.53 -21.26 14.44
C GLU A 11 25.02 -20.88 14.32
N HIS A 12 25.36 -19.59 14.48
CA HIS A 12 26.73 -19.09 14.32
C HIS A 12 27.49 -18.95 15.65
N THR A 13 26.95 -19.45 16.77
CA THR A 13 27.52 -19.33 18.12
C THR A 13 27.89 -17.89 18.51
N LYS A 14 27.08 -16.90 18.08
CA LYS A 14 27.29 -15.48 18.37
C LYS A 14 26.52 -15.05 19.61
N ILE A 15 27.06 -14.07 20.34
CA ILE A 15 26.36 -13.45 21.46
C ILE A 15 25.23 -12.58 20.92
N CYS A 16 23.98 -12.89 21.28
CA CYS A 16 22.85 -12.03 20.94
C CYS A 16 22.71 -10.87 21.93
N LEU A 17 22.38 -9.69 21.39
CA LEU A 17 21.97 -8.54 22.17
C LEU A 17 20.49 -8.64 22.57
N ARG A 18 20.12 -7.92 23.64
CA ARG A 18 18.73 -7.82 24.09
C ARG A 18 17.86 -7.17 23.01
N GLU A 19 16.58 -7.57 22.99
CA GLU A 19 15.61 -7.12 21.99
C GLU A 19 15.54 -5.60 21.82
N ARG A 20 15.68 -4.84 22.92
CA ARG A 20 15.68 -3.37 22.86
C ARG A 20 16.79 -2.81 21.97
N PHE A 21 18.01 -3.34 22.10
CA PHE A 21 19.15 -2.90 21.29
C PHE A 21 18.98 -3.34 19.84
N TYR A 22 18.53 -4.57 19.62
CA TYR A 22 18.21 -5.07 18.28
C TYR A 22 17.19 -4.16 17.58
N ARG A 23 16.07 -3.83 18.24
CA ARG A 23 15.01 -2.97 17.66
C ARG A 23 15.48 -1.56 17.37
N HIS A 24 16.30 -0.99 18.26
CA HIS A 24 16.89 0.32 18.02
C HIS A 24 17.72 0.28 16.74
N ILE A 25 18.70 -0.63 16.66
CA ILE A 25 19.58 -0.76 15.50
C ILE A 25 18.77 -1.06 14.23
N PHE A 26 17.87 -2.04 14.29
CA PHE A 26 17.04 -2.47 13.16
C PHE A 26 16.16 -1.36 12.60
N ASN A 27 15.64 -0.47 13.45
CA ASN A 27 14.73 0.59 13.01
C ASN A 27 15.46 1.90 12.65
N THR A 28 16.64 2.18 13.22
CA THR A 28 17.35 3.47 13.03
C THR A 28 18.56 3.38 12.12
N HIS A 29 19.27 2.25 12.08
CA HIS A 29 20.47 2.07 11.26
C HIS A 29 20.19 1.35 9.95
N PHE A 30 19.14 0.53 9.90
CA PHE A 30 18.69 -0.10 8.69
C PHE A 30 17.48 0.68 8.18
N ASN A 31 17.66 1.45 7.11
CA ASN A 31 16.60 2.19 6.42
C ASN A 31 15.66 1.23 5.66
N LEU A 32 15.15 0.22 6.35
CA LEU A 32 14.24 -0.79 5.84
C LEU A 32 12.83 -0.23 5.99
N SER A 33 12.50 0.73 5.15
CA SER A 33 11.10 1.12 4.97
C SER A 33 10.36 -0.08 4.40
N PHE A 34 9.42 -0.64 5.15
CA PHE A 34 8.50 -1.63 4.59
C PHE A 34 7.67 -0.93 3.51
N HIS A 35 7.74 -1.43 2.28
CA HIS A 35 6.90 -0.93 1.21
C HIS A 35 5.45 -1.08 1.67
N THR A 36 4.75 0.04 1.87
CA THR A 36 3.32 -0.01 2.11
C THR A 36 2.70 -0.53 0.83
N PRO A 37 2.02 -1.70 0.85
CA PRO A 37 1.40 -2.23 -0.35
C PRO A 37 0.55 -1.14 -0.98
N LYS A 38 0.77 -0.87 -2.26
CA LYS A 38 -0.14 0.00 -3.01
C LYS A 38 -1.54 -0.61 -2.91
N LYS A 39 -2.56 0.24 -2.94
CA LYS A 39 -3.95 -0.22 -2.99
C LYS A 39 -4.10 -1.23 -4.12
N ASP A 40 -4.95 -2.23 -3.91
CA ASP A 40 -5.29 -3.19 -4.94
C ASP A 40 -5.67 -2.46 -6.23
N HIS A 41 -5.13 -2.96 -7.33
CA HIS A 41 -5.44 -2.43 -8.64
C HIS A 41 -6.93 -2.65 -8.92
N CYS A 42 -7.61 -1.59 -9.32
CA CYS A 42 -9.03 -1.69 -9.66
C CYS A 42 -9.18 -2.47 -10.96
N VAL A 43 -9.92 -3.59 -10.91
CA VAL A 43 -10.13 -4.49 -12.06
C VAL A 43 -10.60 -3.74 -13.30
N THR A 44 -11.58 -2.83 -13.17
CA THR A 44 -12.10 -2.04 -14.31
C THR A 44 -11.07 -1.09 -14.88
N CYS A 45 -10.31 -0.37 -14.03
CA CYS A 45 -9.25 0.51 -14.49
C CYS A 45 -8.14 -0.27 -15.19
N THR A 46 -7.68 -1.36 -14.58
CA THR A 46 -6.60 -2.17 -15.12
C THR A 46 -7.00 -2.86 -16.42
N ALA A 47 -8.21 -3.39 -16.52
CA ALA A 47 -8.72 -3.99 -17.76
C ALA A 47 -8.74 -2.99 -18.92
N TYR A 48 -9.15 -1.74 -18.67
CA TYR A 48 -9.13 -0.68 -19.67
C TYR A 48 -7.70 -0.21 -20.01
N GLU A 49 -6.82 -0.09 -19.01
CA GLU A 49 -5.42 0.30 -19.19
C GLU A 49 -4.65 -0.68 -20.09
N ILE A 50 -4.85 -1.99 -19.89
CA ILE A 50 -4.14 -3.04 -20.64
C ILE A 50 -4.82 -3.42 -21.97
N ALA A 51 -6.04 -2.95 -22.21
CA ALA A 51 -6.79 -3.27 -23.43
C ALA A 51 -6.14 -2.66 -24.68
N ASN A 52 -6.23 -3.38 -25.81
CA ASN A 52 -5.85 -2.87 -27.13
C ASN A 52 -6.85 -1.81 -27.62
N ALA A 53 -6.54 -1.12 -28.73
CA ALA A 53 -7.35 -0.01 -29.23
C ALA A 53 -8.82 -0.39 -29.49
N GLU A 54 -9.07 -1.53 -30.11
CA GLU A 54 -10.44 -2.01 -30.43
C GLU A 54 -11.23 -2.35 -29.17
N THR A 55 -10.62 -3.08 -28.22
CA THR A 55 -11.26 -3.45 -26.95
C THR A 55 -11.45 -2.23 -26.06
N ARG A 56 -10.59 -1.21 -26.15
CA ARG A 56 -10.78 0.05 -25.42
C ARG A 56 -12.04 0.78 -25.85
N VAL A 57 -12.36 0.78 -27.15
CA VAL A 57 -13.59 1.41 -27.65
C VAL A 57 -14.82 0.75 -27.02
N THR A 58 -14.85 -0.57 -26.91
CA THR A 58 -15.99 -1.29 -26.30
C THR A 58 -16.07 -1.11 -24.78
N LEU A 59 -14.93 -0.95 -24.12
CA LEU A 59 -14.86 -0.72 -22.66
C LEU A 59 -15.01 0.75 -22.26
N GLN A 60 -14.92 1.69 -23.21
CA GLN A 60 -14.87 3.14 -22.97
C GLN A 60 -16.03 3.63 -22.09
N GLU A 61 -17.27 3.32 -22.49
CA GLU A 61 -18.45 3.79 -21.77
C GLU A 61 -18.49 3.28 -20.33
N ASN A 62 -18.11 2.01 -20.12
CA ASN A 62 -18.06 1.42 -18.79
C ASN A 62 -16.94 2.05 -17.94
N TYR A 63 -15.78 2.30 -18.54
CA TYR A 63 -14.66 2.96 -17.90
C TYR A 63 -15.01 4.39 -17.49
N ASP A 64 -15.61 5.18 -18.39
CA ASP A 64 -15.98 6.57 -18.13
C ASP A 64 -17.01 6.68 -17.00
N ARG A 65 -18.02 5.80 -17.02
CA ARG A 65 -19.00 5.69 -15.94
C ARG A 65 -18.33 5.32 -14.61
N HIS A 66 -17.40 4.37 -14.61
CA HIS A 66 -16.63 3.98 -13.42
C HIS A 66 -15.84 5.16 -12.85
N ILE A 67 -15.13 5.92 -13.70
CA ILE A 67 -14.35 7.08 -13.28
C ILE A 67 -15.23 8.19 -12.72
N ALA A 68 -16.40 8.44 -13.34
CA ALA A 68 -17.35 9.42 -12.85
C ALA A 68 -17.83 9.09 -11.42
N PHE A 69 -18.26 7.85 -11.17
CA PHE A 69 -18.69 7.43 -9.83
C PHE A 69 -17.55 7.47 -8.81
N LYS A 70 -16.35 7.01 -9.19
CA LYS A 70 -15.16 7.05 -8.35
C LYS A 70 -14.81 8.49 -7.91
N ASN A 71 -14.91 9.45 -8.83
CA ASN A 71 -14.63 10.85 -8.53
C ASN A 71 -15.71 11.46 -7.64
N ARG A 72 -16.99 11.17 -7.91
CA ARG A 72 -18.11 11.62 -7.07
C ARG A 72 -17.97 11.13 -5.62
N ALA A 73 -17.75 9.84 -5.42
CA ALA A 73 -17.57 9.27 -4.08
C ALA A 73 -16.38 9.89 -3.33
N ARG A 74 -15.29 10.24 -4.04
CA ARG A 74 -14.14 10.94 -3.46
C ARG A 74 -14.47 12.37 -3.07
N GLN A 75 -15.26 13.07 -3.89
CA GLN A 75 -15.71 14.43 -3.60
C GLN A 75 -16.60 14.44 -2.37
N GLU A 76 -17.62 13.57 -2.31
CA GLU A 76 -18.53 13.43 -1.17
C GLU A 76 -17.75 13.15 0.12
N LYS A 77 -16.85 12.15 0.11
CA LYS A 77 -15.97 11.86 1.27
C LYS A 77 -15.12 13.06 1.71
N ASN A 78 -14.60 13.83 0.77
CA ASN A 78 -13.79 15.00 1.09
C ASN A 78 -14.63 16.11 1.71
N SER A 79 -15.85 16.31 1.20
CA SER A 79 -16.82 17.25 1.79
C SER A 79 -17.16 16.85 3.22
N ASP A 80 -17.50 15.57 3.47
CA ASP A 80 -17.81 15.06 4.81
C ASP A 80 -16.64 15.27 5.77
N LYS A 81 -15.41 15.03 5.30
CA LYS A 81 -14.19 15.25 6.09
C LYS A 81 -13.97 16.73 6.43
N ILE A 82 -14.27 17.64 5.50
CA ILE A 82 -14.15 19.08 5.76
C ILE A 82 -15.22 19.53 6.74
N GLU A 83 -16.45 19.04 6.59
CA GLU A 83 -17.57 19.36 7.48
C GLU A 83 -17.31 18.85 8.91
N SER A 84 -16.77 17.65 9.07
CA SER A 84 -16.49 17.07 10.39
C SER A 84 -15.42 17.83 11.19
N VAL A 85 -14.59 18.65 10.54
CA VAL A 85 -13.52 19.44 11.18
C VAL A 85 -13.97 20.86 11.53
N LYS A 86 -15.14 21.29 11.02
CA LYS A 86 -15.71 22.62 11.31
C LYS A 86 -16.49 22.68 12.64
N LEU A 87 -16.72 21.54 13.29
CA LEU A 87 -17.28 21.42 14.64
C LEU A 87 -16.15 21.39 15.68
#